data_AF-A0A0S4XL57-F1
#
_entry.id   AF-A0A0S4XL57-F1
#
_cell.length_a   1.000
_cell.length_b   1.000
_cell.length_c   1.000
_cell.angle_alpha   90.00
_cell.angle_beta   90.00
_cell.angle_gamma   90.00
#
_symmetry.space_group_name_H-M   'P 1'
#
loop_
_entity.id
_entity.type
_entity.pdbx_description
1 polymer ?
#
loop_
_entity_poly.entity_id
_entity_poly.type
_entity_poly.pdbx_seq_one_letter_code
_entity_poly.pdbx_strand_id
1 'polypeptide(L)'
;MNIFNYDIPQIGEDFTTLFENKKIKVVRIVSSNTIENKQYIQDEDEFVIVLEGNAKLKIDGCTKCISKGEYVYIPAKTPHEVIETNNGTLWLAIHFI
;
A
#
# COMPACT_ATOMS: atom_id res chain seq x y z
N MET A 1 -15.74 12.13 6.48
CA MET A 1 -15.05 10.85 6.20
C MET A 1 -13.83 10.77 7.10
N ASN A 2 -13.54 9.59 7.67
CA ASN A 2 -12.38 9.37 8.53
C ASN A 2 -11.58 8.19 7.96
N ILE A 3 -10.29 8.39 7.72
CA ILE A 3 -9.42 7.37 7.12
C ILE A 3 -9.27 6.13 8.01
N PHE A 4 -9.40 6.30 9.33
CA PHE A 4 -9.30 5.26 10.35
C PHE A 4 -10.59 4.47 10.58
N ASN A 5 -11.68 4.81 9.89
CA ASN A 5 -12.92 4.03 9.95
C ASN A 5 -12.92 3.02 8.80
N TYR A 6 -12.47 1.80 9.07
CA TYR A 6 -12.39 0.70 8.12
C TYR A 6 -12.59 -0.65 8.80
N ASP A 7 -12.98 -1.64 8.01
CA ASP A 7 -12.94 -3.05 8.38
C ASP A 7 -11.63 -3.67 7.89
N ILE A 8 -11.15 -4.70 8.59
CA ILE A 8 -9.94 -5.42 8.20
C ILE A 8 -10.37 -6.60 7.31
N PRO A 9 -9.85 -6.72 6.08
CA PRO A 9 -10.16 -7.88 5.25
C PRO A 9 -9.65 -9.16 5.92
N GLN A 10 -10.30 -10.29 5.66
CA GLN A 10 -9.82 -11.57 6.20
C GLN A 10 -8.51 -11.99 5.55
N ILE A 11 -8.38 -11.79 4.23
CA ILE A 11 -7.24 -12.18 3.41
C ILE A 11 -6.94 -11.04 2.44
N GLY A 12 -5.66 -10.79 2.17
CA GLY A 12 -5.20 -9.85 1.17
C GLY A 12 -5.40 -8.40 1.61
N GLU A 13 -5.88 -7.59 0.68
CA GLU A 13 -5.92 -6.14 0.79
C GLU A 13 -7.25 -5.59 0.24
N ASP A 14 -7.86 -4.68 0.99
CA ASP A 14 -9.02 -3.92 0.53
C ASP A 14 -8.58 -2.54 0.06
N PHE A 15 -9.01 -2.16 -1.14
CA PHE A 15 -8.66 -0.88 -1.79
C PHE A 15 -9.88 0.03 -1.85
N THR A 16 -9.78 1.24 -1.30
CA THR A 16 -10.81 2.27 -1.38
C THR A 16 -10.26 3.52 -2.06
N THR A 17 -10.74 3.87 -3.26
CA THR A 17 -10.42 5.16 -3.88
C THR A 17 -11.04 6.30 -3.08
N LEU A 18 -10.20 7.18 -2.53
CA LEU A 18 -10.64 8.37 -1.79
C LEU A 18 -10.81 9.58 -2.71
N PHE A 19 -9.97 9.68 -3.74
CA PHE A 19 -9.96 10.76 -4.71
C PHE A 19 -9.30 10.30 -6.01
N GLU A 20 -9.78 10.78 -7.15
CA GLU A 20 -9.19 10.49 -8.45
C GLU A 20 -9.43 11.64 -9.44
N ASN A 21 -8.40 11.98 -10.20
CA ASN A 21 -8.49 12.87 -11.35
C ASN A 21 -7.48 12.42 -12.44
N LYS A 22 -7.29 13.24 -13.49
CA LYS A 22 -6.40 12.92 -14.61
C LYS A 22 -4.89 12.94 -14.31
N LYS A 23 -4.48 13.20 -13.07
CA LYS A 23 -3.08 13.33 -12.65
C LYS A 23 -2.73 12.50 -11.43
N ILE A 24 -3.69 12.28 -10.54
CA ILE A 24 -3.46 11.57 -9.29
C ILE A 24 -4.66 10.70 -8.93
N LYS A 25 -4.36 9.57 -8.30
CA LYS A 25 -5.33 8.72 -7.61
C LYS A 25 -4.86 8.47 -6.20
N VAL A 26 -5.72 8.75 -5.23
CA VAL A 26 -5.46 8.56 -3.81
C VAL A 26 -6.29 7.38 -3.33
N VAL A 27 -5.62 6.36 -2.80
CA VAL A 27 -6.22 5.09 -2.41
C VAL A 27 -5.90 4.82 -0.94
N ARG A 28 -6.91 4.48 -0.16
CA ARG A 28 -6.72 3.84 1.14
C ARG A 28 -6.60 2.33 0.92
N ILE A 29 -5.59 1.72 1.50
CA ILE A 29 -5.40 0.27 1.48
C ILE A 29 -5.47 -0.22 2.93
N VAL A 30 -6.17 -1.32 3.17
CA VAL A 30 -6.16 -2.01 4.46
C VAL A 30 -5.72 -3.45 4.21
N SER A 31 -4.62 -3.86 4.82
CA SER A 31 -4.07 -5.20 4.61
C SER A 31 -4.35 -6.11 5.82
N SER A 32 -4.65 -7.37 5.53
CA SER A 32 -4.66 -8.47 6.49
C SER A 32 -3.24 -8.96 6.74
N ASN A 33 -3.01 -9.61 7.90
CA ASN A 33 -1.79 -10.37 8.12
C ASN A 33 -1.70 -11.65 7.26
N THR A 34 -2.82 -12.06 6.66
CA THR A 34 -2.86 -13.15 5.68
C THR A 34 -2.79 -12.54 4.29
N ILE A 35 -1.57 -12.34 3.79
CA ILE A 35 -1.33 -11.71 2.49
C ILE A 35 -1.61 -12.67 1.32
N GLU A 36 -2.09 -12.11 0.21
CA GLU A 36 -2.07 -12.79 -1.09
C GLU A 36 -0.71 -12.52 -1.75
N ASN A 37 -0.04 -13.57 -2.21
CA ASN A 37 1.24 -13.39 -2.88
C ASN A 37 1.01 -12.76 -4.25
N LYS A 38 1.21 -11.44 -4.32
CA LYS A 38 0.96 -10.62 -5.51
C LYS A 38 2.13 -9.67 -5.73
N GLN A 39 2.70 -9.79 -6.92
CA GLN A 39 3.70 -8.85 -7.42
C GLN A 39 3.03 -7.79 -8.28
N TYR A 40 3.40 -6.53 -8.04
CA TYR A 40 2.95 -5.37 -8.76
C TYR A 40 4.06 -4.86 -9.69
N ILE A 41 3.68 -4.55 -10.93
CA ILE A 41 4.50 -3.83 -11.91
C ILE A 41 3.56 -2.83 -12.59
N GLN A 42 3.48 -1.63 -12.04
CA GLN A 42 2.54 -0.59 -12.47
C GLN A 42 3.20 0.38 -13.45
N ASP A 43 2.42 1.01 -14.32
CA ASP A 43 2.93 2.03 -15.24
C ASP A 43 3.09 3.40 -14.56
N GLU A 44 2.38 3.62 -13.45
CA GLU A 44 2.41 4.85 -12.67
C GLU A 44 3.52 4.83 -11.59
N ASP A 45 4.01 6.01 -11.23
CA ASP A 45 4.74 6.18 -9.97
C ASP A 45 3.78 6.01 -8.78
N GLU A 46 4.30 5.52 -7.66
CA GLU A 46 3.55 5.37 -6.41
C GLU A 46 4.29 6.00 -5.24
N PHE A 47 3.58 6.78 -4.44
CA PHE A 47 3.98 7.17 -3.10
C PHE A 47 3.04 6.51 -2.10
N VAL A 48 3.58 5.72 -1.17
CA VAL A 48 2.79 5.01 -0.17
C VAL A 48 3.35 5.26 1.24
N ILE A 49 2.45 5.52 2.20
CA ILE A 49 2.77 5.72 3.62
C ILE A 49 1.95 4.78 4.50
N VAL A 50 2.59 4.21 5.53
CA VAL A 50 1.90 3.46 6.58
C VAL A 50 1.33 4.44 7.61
N LEU A 51 0.02 4.49 7.73
CA LEU A 51 -0.68 5.34 8.71
C LEU A 51 -0.90 4.63 10.05
N GLU A 52 -1.04 3.30 10.03
CA GLU A 52 -1.20 2.44 11.21
C GLU A 52 -0.64 1.04 10.91
N GLY A 53 -0.03 0.39 11.92
CA GLY A 53 0.60 -0.93 11.76
C GLY A 53 2.04 -0.86 11.22
N ASN A 54 2.47 -1.95 10.58
CA ASN A 54 3.75 -2.07 9.89
C ASN A 54 3.68 -3.13 8.79
N ALA A 55 4.66 -3.09 7.91
CA ALA A 55 4.77 -4.00 6.80
C ALA A 55 6.21 -4.26 6.38
N LYS A 56 6.37 -5.34 5.63
CA LYS A 56 7.59 -5.70 4.93
C LYS A 56 7.30 -5.72 3.45
N LEU A 57 7.98 -4.86 2.70
CA LEU A 57 7.91 -4.79 1.26
C LEU A 57 9.18 -5.38 0.65
N LYS A 58 9.06 -5.98 -0.52
CA LYS A 58 10.21 -6.21 -1.40
C LYS A 58 10.02 -5.36 -2.64
N ILE A 59 11.01 -4.53 -2.93
CA ILE A 59 10.97 -3.53 -4.00
C ILE A 59 12.28 -3.67 -4.76
N ASP A 60 12.18 -3.98 -6.06
CA ASP A 60 13.33 -4.22 -6.94
C ASP A 60 14.36 -5.21 -6.35
N GLY A 61 13.86 -6.30 -5.75
CA GLY A 61 14.69 -7.31 -5.08
C GLY A 61 15.19 -6.93 -3.69
N CYS A 62 15.10 -5.66 -3.27
CA CYS A 62 15.47 -5.22 -1.94
C CYS A 62 14.30 -5.32 -0.96
N THR A 63 14.53 -5.93 0.20
CA THR A 63 13.53 -6.01 1.27
C THR A 63 13.63 -4.81 2.21
N LYS A 64 12.51 -4.17 2.52
CA LYS A 64 12.40 -3.05 3.44
C LYS A 64 11.26 -3.26 4.42
N CYS A 65 11.55 -3.12 5.71
CA CYS A 65 10.51 -2.99 6.73
C CYS A 65 10.13 -1.52 6.86
N ILE A 66 8.83 -1.24 6.96
CA ILE A 66 8.27 0.09 7.13
C ILE A 66 7.21 0.07 8.22
N SER A 67 7.27 1.04 9.11
CA SER A 67 6.39 1.19 10.26
C SER A 67 5.53 2.44 10.11
N LYS A 68 4.55 2.58 10.99
CA LYS A 68 3.72 3.80 11.11
C LYS A 68 4.54 5.09 10.97
N GLY A 69 4.13 5.94 10.04
CA GLY A 69 4.77 7.22 9.71
C GLY A 69 5.87 7.12 8.64
N GLU A 70 6.36 5.93 8.33
CA GLU A 70 7.33 5.71 7.25
C GLU A 70 6.64 5.57 5.91
N TYR A 71 7.32 6.07 4.88
CA TYR A 71 6.82 6.07 3.51
C TYR A 71 7.86 5.53 2.54
N VAL A 72 7.38 5.17 1.35
CA VAL A 72 8.19 4.73 0.23
C VAL A 72 7.69 5.39 -1.04
N TYR A 73 8.64 5.80 -1.88
CA TYR A 73 8.37 6.13 -3.27
C TYR A 73 8.82 4.96 -4.13
N ILE A 74 7.93 4.48 -4.99
CA ILE A 74 8.15 3.37 -5.90
C ILE A 74 8.00 3.93 -7.32
N PRO A 75 9.09 4.05 -8.09
CA PRO A 75 9.01 4.53 -9.45
C PRO A 75 8.18 3.61 -10.34
N ALA A 76 7.62 4.17 -11.40
CA ALA A 76 6.94 3.43 -12.47
C ALA A 76 7.77 2.23 -12.93
N LYS A 77 7.07 1.11 -13.17
CA LYS A 77 7.61 -0.17 -13.64
C LYS A 77 8.60 -0.82 -12.69
N THR A 78 8.67 -0.38 -11.44
CA THR A 78 9.47 -1.04 -10.41
C THR A 78 8.70 -2.23 -9.81
N PRO A 79 9.20 -3.47 -9.94
CA PRO A 79 8.54 -4.62 -9.35
C PRO A 79 8.53 -4.52 -7.83
N HIS A 80 7.36 -4.67 -7.22
CA HIS A 80 7.23 -4.68 -5.77
C HIS A 80 6.16 -5.65 -5.29
N GLU A 81 6.32 -6.16 -4.07
CA GLU A 81 5.40 -7.09 -3.43
C GLU A 81 5.33 -6.84 -1.92
N VAL A 82 4.14 -7.02 -1.36
CA VAL A 82 3.93 -7.04 0.09
C VAL A 82 4.29 -8.44 0.60
N ILE A 83 5.28 -8.52 1.48
CA ILE A 83 5.80 -9.79 2.03
C ILE A 83 5.13 -10.13 3.36
N GLU A 84 4.79 -9.12 4.15
CA GLU A 84 4.18 -9.30 5.47
C GLU A 84 3.52 -7.99 5.90
N THR A 85 2.42 -8.06 6.62
CA THR A 85 1.81 -6.90 7.30
C THR A 85 1.25 -7.32 8.67
N ASN A 86 1.10 -6.35 9.58
CA ASN A 86 0.21 -6.57 10.72
C ASN A 86 -1.25 -6.59 10.27
N ASN A 87 -2.09 -7.32 11.02
CA ASN A 87 -3.52 -7.37 10.74
C ASN A 87 -4.14 -5.97 10.91
N GLY A 88 -4.70 -5.43 9.83
CA GLY A 88 -5.27 -4.07 9.82
C GLY A 88 -4.24 -2.97 9.55
N THR A 89 -3.11 -3.30 8.91
CA THR A 89 -2.15 -2.28 8.45
C THR A 89 -2.85 -1.34 7.48
N LEU A 90 -2.83 -0.05 7.82
CA LEU A 90 -3.50 1.00 7.07
C LEU A 90 -2.48 1.78 6.26
N TRP A 91 -2.77 1.92 4.97
CA TRP A 91 -1.94 2.65 4.03
C TRP A 91 -2.70 3.81 3.40
N LEU A 92 -1.96 4.83 3.01
CA LEU A 92 -2.39 5.81 2.03
C LEU A 92 -1.43 5.77 0.85
N ALA A 93 -1.94 5.33 -0.30
CA ALA A 93 -1.21 5.30 -1.56
C ALA A 93 -1.66 6.45 -2.45
N ILE A 94 -0.71 7.03 -3.16
CA ILE A 94 -0.90 8.07 -4.17
C ILE A 94 -0.23 7.56 -5.44
N HIS A 95 -1.02 7.31 -6.47
CA HIS A 95 -0.53 6.97 -7.80
C HIS A 95 -0.54 8.22 -8.68
N PHE A 96 0.55 8.44 -9.43
CA PHE A 96 0.69 9.57 -10.35
C PHE A 96 0.36 9.11 -11.77
N ILE A 97 -0.80 9.55 -12.27
CA ILE A 97 -1.39 9.17 -13.57
C ILE A 97 -0.92 10.12 -14.67
#